data_AF-A0A951FWJ1-F1
#
_entry.id   AF-A0A951FWJ1-F1
#
_cell.length_a   1.000
_cell.length_b   1.000
_cell.length_c   1.000
_cell.angle_alpha   90.00
_cell.angle_beta   90.00
_cell.angle_gamma   90.00
#
_symmetry.space_group_name_H-M   'P 1'
#
loop_
_entity.id
_entity.type
_entity.pdbx_description
1 polymer ?
#
loop_
_entity_poly.entity_id
_entity_poly.type
_entity_poly.pdbx_seq_one_letter_code
_entity_poly.pdbx_strand_id
1 'polypeptide(L)'
;MTPGSTFDRELDLFSESAGALERLEAALPRRLNADPEDLEKGLAHLVLTLVELLRELMERQALRRIESGTLSDEQIERLGQTFMALSDRMEELKRVFGLEDEELNLNLGPLGNLL
;
A
#
# COMPACT_ATOMS: atom_id res chain seq x y z
N MET A 1 40.62 -28.32 18.19
CA MET A 1 39.79 -27.12 17.96
C MET A 1 40.07 -26.63 16.55
N THR A 2 39.27 -27.04 15.58
CA THR A 2 39.30 -26.52 14.20
C THR A 2 38.40 -25.28 14.14
N PRO A 3 38.93 -24.10 13.80
CA PRO A 3 38.16 -22.84 13.81
C PRO A 3 37.30 -22.65 12.54
N GLY A 4 36.80 -23.73 11.93
CA GLY A 4 36.04 -23.70 10.67
C GLY A 4 34.51 -23.80 10.83
N SER A 5 33.99 -24.28 11.96
CA SER A 5 32.57 -24.68 12.04
C SER A 5 31.58 -23.55 12.36
N THR A 6 32.05 -22.35 12.70
CA THR A 6 31.16 -21.19 12.96
C THR A 6 30.83 -20.43 11.67
N PHE A 7 31.76 -20.40 10.71
CA PHE A 7 31.62 -19.69 9.45
C PHE A 7 30.73 -20.46 8.44
N ASP A 8 30.85 -21.79 8.41
CA ASP A 8 29.99 -22.65 7.57
C ASP A 8 28.51 -22.55 7.97
N ARG A 9 28.21 -22.36 9.26
CA ARG A 9 26.84 -22.26 9.77
C ARG A 9 26.15 -20.94 9.44
N GLU A 10 26.92 -19.86 9.30
CA GLU A 10 26.40 -18.60 8.78
C GLU A 10 26.12 -18.71 7.28
N LEU A 11 27.02 -19.32 6.50
CA LEU A 11 26.81 -19.57 5.06
C LEU A 11 25.57 -20.44 4.79
N ASP A 12 25.30 -21.44 5.62
CA ASP A 12 24.09 -22.28 5.49
C ASP A 12 22.80 -21.48 5.77
N LEU A 13 22.81 -20.57 6.74
CA LEU A 13 21.65 -19.71 7.05
C LEU A 13 21.36 -18.70 5.93
N PHE A 14 22.41 -18.17 5.29
CA PHE A 14 22.30 -17.32 4.11
C PHE A 14 21.83 -18.12 2.88
N SER A 15 22.26 -19.37 2.73
CA SER A 15 21.84 -20.29 1.66
C SER A 15 20.37 -20.72 1.81
N GLU A 16 19.91 -21.00 3.03
CA GLU A 16 18.51 -21.30 3.32
C GLU A 16 17.59 -20.10 3.03
N SER A 17 18.06 -18.88 3.32
CA SER A 17 17.34 -17.64 3.03
C SER A 17 17.26 -17.37 1.52
N ALA A 18 18.34 -17.62 0.78
CA ALA A 18 18.37 -17.51 -0.68
C ALA A 18 17.41 -18.53 -1.34
N GLY A 19 17.40 -19.78 -0.86
CA GLY A 19 16.49 -20.81 -1.35
C GLY A 19 15.02 -20.61 -0.95
N ALA A 20 14.74 -19.74 0.02
CA ALA A 20 13.38 -19.32 0.36
C ALA A 20 12.86 -18.24 -0.61
N LEU A 21 13.70 -17.29 -1.01
CA LEU A 21 13.37 -16.31 -2.05
C LEU A 21 13.12 -17.00 -3.41
N GLU A 22 13.96 -17.95 -3.79
CA GLU A 22 13.84 -18.67 -5.07
C GLU A 22 12.55 -19.51 -5.14
N ARG A 23 12.10 -20.06 -3.99
CA ARG A 23 10.83 -20.77 -3.89
C ARG A 23 9.62 -19.84 -3.92
N LEU A 24 9.77 -18.62 -3.40
CA LEU A 24 8.73 -17.59 -3.47
C LEU A 24 8.56 -17.11 -4.91
N GLU A 25 9.66 -16.85 -5.63
CA GLU A 25 9.63 -16.53 -7.06
C GLU A 25 8.99 -17.64 -7.91
N ALA A 26 9.28 -18.91 -7.61
CA ALA A 26 8.70 -20.03 -8.35
C ALA A 26 7.20 -20.24 -8.08
N ALA A 27 6.70 -19.83 -6.90
CA ALA A 27 5.30 -19.93 -6.51
C ALA A 27 4.47 -18.72 -6.96
N LEU A 28 5.10 -17.61 -7.32
CA LEU A 28 4.43 -16.45 -7.89
C LEU A 28 4.08 -16.74 -9.35
N PRO A 29 2.80 -16.58 -9.76
CA PRO A 29 2.39 -16.85 -11.13
C PRO A 29 3.23 -16.00 -12.11
N ARG A 30 3.84 -16.66 -13.11
CA ARG A 30 4.71 -16.09 -14.18
C ARG A 30 4.16 -14.87 -14.93
N ARG A 31 2.93 -14.43 -14.66
CA ARG A 31 2.34 -13.17 -15.18
C ARG A 31 2.83 -11.93 -14.41
N LEU A 32 3.58 -12.09 -13.32
CA LEU A 32 4.20 -11.02 -12.55
C LEU A 32 5.74 -11.04 -12.73
N ASN A 33 6.23 -11.18 -13.96
CA ASN A 33 7.61 -10.77 -14.30
C ASN A 33 7.65 -9.23 -14.34
N ALA A 34 7.46 -8.59 -13.18
CA ALA A 34 7.69 -7.17 -13.01
C ALA A 34 9.07 -7.00 -12.38
N ASP A 35 9.85 -6.04 -12.88
CA ASP A 35 11.08 -5.61 -12.21
C ASP A 35 10.76 -5.30 -10.73
N PRO A 36 11.62 -5.61 -9.75
CA PRO A 36 11.31 -5.38 -8.34
C PRO A 36 10.90 -3.93 -8.04
N GLU A 37 11.48 -2.96 -8.75
CA GLU A 37 11.13 -1.55 -8.67
C GLU A 37 9.72 -1.23 -9.22
N ASP A 38 9.31 -1.93 -10.29
CA ASP A 38 7.97 -1.79 -10.88
C ASP A 38 6.89 -2.43 -9.99
N LEU A 39 7.24 -3.51 -9.28
CA LEU A 39 6.35 -4.16 -8.33
C LEU A 39 6.10 -3.29 -7.10
N GLU A 40 7.14 -2.67 -6.53
CA GLU A 40 7.00 -1.75 -5.39
C GLU A 40 6.09 -0.56 -5.75
N LYS A 41 6.28 0.04 -6.93
CA LYS A 41 5.41 1.14 -7.41
C LYS A 41 3.98 0.68 -7.64
N GLY A 42 3.78 -0.48 -8.27
CA GLY A 42 2.43 -1.03 -8.51
C GLY A 42 1.67 -1.37 -7.23
N LEU A 43 2.36 -1.88 -6.20
CA LEU A 43 1.76 -2.12 -4.89
C LEU A 43 1.46 -0.83 -4.14
N ALA A 44 2.38 0.14 -4.15
CA ALA A 44 2.15 1.45 -3.57
C ALA A 44 0.93 2.13 -4.19
N HIS A 45 0.84 2.09 -5.52
CA HIS A 45 -0.30 2.59 -6.27
C HIS A 45 -1.60 1.91 -5.84
N LEU A 46 -1.66 0.58 -5.79
CA LEU A 46 -2.85 -0.16 -5.36
C LEU A 46 -3.31 0.22 -3.94
N VAL A 47 -2.37 0.32 -3.00
CA VAL A 47 -2.68 0.70 -1.62
C VAL A 47 -3.19 2.13 -1.56
N LEU A 48 -2.55 3.08 -2.26
CA LEU A 48 -2.97 4.47 -2.29
C LEU A 48 -4.37 4.63 -2.92
N THR A 49 -4.65 3.92 -4.00
CA THR A 49 -5.99 3.88 -4.60
C THR A 49 -7.04 3.34 -3.61
N LEU A 50 -6.74 2.27 -2.87
CA LEU A 50 -7.65 1.74 -1.85
C LEU A 50 -7.90 2.73 -0.71
N VAL A 51 -6.84 3.40 -0.24
CA VAL A 51 -6.97 4.43 0.80
C VAL A 51 -7.82 5.60 0.31
N GLU A 52 -7.65 6.02 -0.95
CA GLU A 52 -8.44 7.09 -1.56
C GLU A 52 -9.92 6.72 -1.66
N LEU A 53 -10.23 5.50 -2.11
CA LEU A 53 -11.59 4.99 -2.14
C LEU A 53 -12.24 4.99 -0.75
N LEU A 54 -11.50 4.57 0.27
CA LEU A 54 -11.98 4.59 1.65
C LEU A 54 -12.19 6.02 2.14
N ARG A 55 -11.30 6.97 1.80
CA ARG A 55 -11.46 8.40 2.10
C ARG A 55 -12.77 8.94 1.53
N GLU A 56 -13.03 8.72 0.24
CA GLU A 56 -14.27 9.17 -0.41
C GLU A 56 -15.52 8.58 0.24
N LEU A 57 -15.49 7.28 0.56
CA LEU A 57 -16.61 6.62 1.21
C LEU A 57 -16.86 7.21 2.59
N MET A 58 -15.79 7.42 3.37
CA MET A 58 -15.89 8.04 4.69
C MET A 58 -16.39 9.49 4.59
N GLU A 59 -15.97 10.24 3.58
CA GLU A 59 -16.44 11.61 3.33
C GLU A 59 -17.94 11.64 3.03
N ARG A 60 -18.43 10.76 2.14
CA ARG A 60 -19.87 10.62 1.86
C ARG A 60 -20.65 10.23 3.12
N GLN A 61 -20.11 9.33 3.95
CA GLN A 61 -20.75 8.96 5.21
C GLN A 61 -20.74 10.10 6.23
N ALA A 62 -19.67 10.88 6.29
CA ALA A 62 -19.54 12.05 7.15
C ALA A 62 -20.64 13.07 6.82
N LEU A 63 -20.76 13.44 5.54
CA LEU A 63 -21.80 14.36 5.07
C LEU A 63 -23.20 13.89 5.47
N ARG A 64 -23.52 12.62 5.21
CA ARG A 64 -24.82 12.06 5.60
C ARG A 64 -25.07 12.14 7.11
N ARG A 65 -24.04 11.92 7.93
CA ARG A 65 -24.16 11.97 9.40
C ARG A 65 -24.30 13.39 9.95
N ILE A 66 -23.68 14.36 9.27
CA ILE A 66 -23.83 15.79 9.54
C ILE A 66 -25.26 16.22 9.22
N GLU A 67 -25.75 15.89 8.02
CA GLU A 67 -27.13 16.18 7.59
C GLU A 67 -28.17 15.56 8.51
N SER A 68 -27.93 14.34 9.01
CA SER A 68 -28.83 13.68 9.95
C SER A 68 -28.67 14.15 11.41
N GLY A 69 -27.77 15.09 11.69
CA GLY A 69 -27.53 15.61 13.06
C GLY A 69 -26.97 14.57 14.04
N THR A 70 -26.33 13.52 13.51
CA THR A 70 -25.80 12.39 14.33
C THR A 70 -24.37 12.61 14.82
N LEU A 71 -23.75 13.73 14.44
CA LEU A 71 -22.44 14.17 14.91
C LEU A 71 -22.57 15.52 15.59
N SER A 72 -21.89 15.69 16.73
CA SER A 72 -21.73 17.00 17.35
C SER A 72 -20.70 17.86 16.61
N ASP A 73 -20.73 19.18 16.81
CA ASP A 73 -19.78 20.12 16.19
C ASP A 73 -18.32 19.74 16.47
N GLU A 74 -18.00 19.32 17.70
CA GLU A 74 -16.66 18.84 18.06
C GLU A 74 -16.27 17.57 17.29
N GLN A 75 -17.21 16.65 17.06
CA GLN A 75 -16.96 15.45 16.27
C GLN A 75 -16.75 15.79 14.79
N ILE A 76 -17.47 16.78 14.26
CA ILE A 76 -17.31 17.27 12.89
C ILE A 76 -15.92 17.89 12.72
N GLU A 77 -15.51 18.75 13.65
CA GLU A 77 -14.20 19.39 13.62
C GLU A 77 -13.06 18.35 13.65
N ARG A 78 -13.12 17.40 14.59
CA ARG A 78 -12.12 16.33 14.70
C ARG A 78 -12.07 15.46 13.43
N LEU A 79 -13.20 15.19 12.81
CA LEU A 79 -13.27 14.43 11.57
C LEU A 79 -12.61 15.20 10.42
N GLY A 80 -12.90 16.50 10.30
CA GLY A 80 -12.25 17.39 9.33
C GLY A 80 -10.73 17.42 9.50
N GLN A 81 -10.24 17.59 10.73
CA GLN A 81 -8.80 17.54 11.04
C GLN A 81 -8.16 16.20 10.66
N THR A 82 -8.87 15.10 10.87
CA THR A 82 -8.39 13.76 10.50
C THR A 82 -8.29 13.61 8.98
N PHE A 83 -9.27 14.11 8.22
CA PHE A 83 -9.20 14.08 6.75
C PHE A 83 -8.09 14.96 6.19
N MET A 84 -7.87 16.16 6.75
CA MET A 84 -6.74 17.01 6.34
C MET A 84 -5.40 16.31 6.58
N ALA A 85 -5.21 15.73 7.77
CA ALA A 85 -3.99 14.99 8.08
C ALA A 85 -3.79 13.78 7.15
N LEU A 86 -4.87 13.08 6.77
CA LEU A 86 -4.80 12.01 5.79
C LEU A 86 -4.37 12.53 4.41
N SER A 87 -4.96 13.63 3.93
CA SER A 87 -4.59 14.25 2.65
C SER A 87 -3.11 14.63 2.61
N ASP A 88 -2.58 15.25 3.67
CA ASP A 88 -1.15 15.62 3.75
C ASP A 88 -0.23 14.39 3.64
N ARG A 89 -0.61 13.28 4.29
CA ARG A 89 0.15 12.02 4.24
C ARG A 89 0.05 11.34 2.88
N MET A 90 -1.11 11.43 2.23
CA MET A 90 -1.28 10.93 0.87
C MET A 90 -0.36 11.68 -0.10
N GLU A 91 -0.25 13.01 0.01
CA GLU A 91 0.69 13.80 -0.79
C GLU A 91 2.15 13.49 -0.51
N GLU A 92 2.52 13.21 0.74
CA GLU A 92 3.85 12.74 1.11
C GLU A 92 4.17 11.39 0.44
N LEU A 93 3.28 10.42 0.55
CA LEU A 93 3.48 9.08 -0.01
C LEU A 93 3.50 9.08 -1.55
N LYS A 94 2.60 9.84 -2.19
CA LYS A 94 2.60 10.02 -3.65
C LYS A 94 3.96 10.52 -4.14
N ARG A 95 4.54 11.53 -3.49
CA ARG A 95 5.90 12.03 -3.81
C ARG A 95 7.00 10.99 -3.61
N VAL A 96 6.93 10.20 -2.54
CA VAL A 96 7.93 9.16 -2.25
C VAL A 96 7.94 8.08 -3.32
N PHE A 97 6.77 7.68 -3.81
CA PHE A 97 6.65 6.64 -4.84
C PHE A 97 6.63 7.18 -6.28
N GLY A 98 6.67 8.51 -6.45
CA GLY A 98 6.67 9.17 -7.76
C GLY A 98 5.35 9.00 -8.51
N LEU A 99 4.23 9.05 -7.78
CA LEU A 99 2.88 8.86 -8.31
C LEU A 99 2.16 10.21 -8.43
N GLU A 100 1.43 10.40 -9.53
CA GLU A 100 0.57 11.56 -9.76
C GLU A 100 -0.91 11.27 -9.40
N ASP A 101 -1.73 12.32 -9.22
CA ASP A 101 -3.14 12.17 -8.84
C ASP A 101 -3.95 11.41 -9.89
N GLU A 102 -3.66 11.63 -11.17
CA GLU A 102 -4.34 10.95 -12.28
C GLU A 102 -3.99 9.46 -12.33
N GLU A 103 -2.89 9.04 -11.71
CA GLU A 103 -2.47 7.65 -11.70
C GLU A 103 -3.30 6.83 -10.73
N LEU A 104 -3.82 7.39 -9.63
CA LEU A 104 -4.63 6.66 -8.63
C LEU A 104 -5.87 5.96 -9.20
N ASN A 105 -6.28 6.31 -10.42
CA ASN A 105 -7.34 5.60 -11.11
C ASN A 105 -6.88 4.24 -11.67
N LEU A 106 -7.07 3.20 -10.88
CA LEU A 106 -6.53 1.87 -11.16
C LEU A 106 -7.47 1.07 -12.07
N ASN A 107 -6.96 0.65 -13.23
CA ASN A 107 -7.67 -0.22 -14.17
C ASN A 107 -7.48 -1.68 -13.78
N LEU A 108 -8.53 -2.31 -13.28
CA LEU A 108 -8.54 -3.71 -12.84
C LEU A 108 -8.87 -4.69 -13.97
N GLY A 109 -8.77 -4.26 -15.24
CA GLY A 109 -9.10 -5.05 -16.42
C GLY A 109 -10.58 -5.43 -16.44
N PRO A 110 -10.95 -6.73 -16.33
CA PRO A 110 -12.34 -7.17 -16.40
C PRO A 110 -13.24 -6.65 -15.27
N LEU A 111 -12.66 -6.13 -14.18
CA LEU A 111 -13.40 -5.54 -13.07
C LEU A 111 -13.68 -4.04 -13.25
N GLY A 112 -13.21 -3.44 -14.35
CA GLY A 112 -13.35 -2.01 -14.62
C GLY A 112 -12.31 -1.15 -13.90
N ASN A 113 -12.53 0.17 -13.91
CA ASN A 113 -11.68 1.12 -13.19
C ASN A 113 -12.24 1.35 -11.78
N LEU A 114 -11.35 1.56 -10.81
CA LEU A 114 -11.76 1.76 -9.42
C LEU A 114 -12.21 3.20 -9.10
N LEU A 115 -11.90 4.18 -9.98
CA LEU A 115 -12.27 5.59 -9.86
C LEU A 115 -12.79 6.20 -11.18
#